data_AF-A0A7J7NFE5-F1
#
_entry.id   AF-A0A7J7NFE5-F1
#
_cell.length_a   1.000
_cell.length_b   1.000
_cell.length_c   1.000
_cell.angle_alpha   90.00
_cell.angle_beta   90.00
_cell.angle_gamma   90.00
#
_symmetry.space_group_name_H-M   'P 1'
#
loop_
_entity.id
_entity.type
_entity.pdbx_description
1 polymer ?
#
loop_
_entity_poly.entity_id
_entity_poly.type
_entity_poly.pdbx_seq_one_letter_code
_entity_poly.pdbx_strand_id
1 'polypeptide(L)'
;MPLKSDKGIMDSSRTQTLVSLVSLVFLLPVAHGWGVDGHLTVCKIAQTRLTDAAAEAVKQLLPEYADNDLGSACSWADQVRFRYHWSAALHYINTPDVCNYQYDRDCEDDTGEKGRCVAGAINNYTNQLLTYGKSTPQAECKVISLSQYPINQSFV
;
A
#
# COMPACT_ATOMS: atom_id res chain seq x y z
N MET A 1 9.40 -24.79 -63.71
CA MET A 1 9.41 -23.60 -62.82
C MET A 1 9.00 -24.05 -61.43
N PRO A 2 9.85 -23.94 -60.39
CA PRO A 2 9.45 -24.35 -59.04
C PRO A 2 8.73 -23.20 -58.32
N LEU A 3 7.60 -23.52 -57.69
CA LEU A 3 6.84 -22.62 -56.80
C LEU A 3 7.62 -22.45 -55.50
N LYS A 4 7.97 -21.20 -55.16
CA LYS A 4 8.76 -20.86 -53.96
C LYS A 4 7.83 -20.81 -52.74
N SER A 5 8.25 -21.48 -51.68
CA SER A 5 7.53 -21.75 -50.43
C SER A 5 7.15 -20.49 -49.65
N ASP A 6 5.84 -20.26 -49.48
CA ASP A 6 5.26 -19.16 -48.67
C ASP A 6 5.41 -19.36 -47.15
N LYS A 7 5.90 -20.53 -46.70
CA LYS A 7 6.04 -20.83 -45.27
C LYS A 7 7.10 -19.96 -44.55
N GLY A 8 8.13 -19.48 -45.27
CA GLY A 8 9.21 -18.70 -44.67
C GLY A 8 8.85 -17.24 -44.36
N ILE A 9 7.85 -16.67 -45.06
CA ILE A 9 7.45 -15.26 -44.90
C ILE A 9 6.56 -15.10 -43.65
N MET A 10 5.69 -16.08 -43.40
CA MET A 10 4.77 -16.07 -42.25
C MET A 10 5.50 -16.25 -40.90
N ASP A 11 6.60 -17.01 -40.86
CA ASP A 11 7.45 -17.14 -39.66
C ASP A 11 8.29 -15.88 -39.41
N SER A 12 8.83 -15.25 -40.46
CA SER A 12 9.65 -14.03 -40.33
C SER A 12 8.85 -12.86 -39.72
N SER A 13 7.59 -12.67 -40.14
CA SER A 13 6.71 -11.63 -39.59
C SER A 13 6.35 -11.85 -38.13
N ARG A 14 6.08 -13.10 -37.73
CA ARG A 14 5.84 -13.47 -36.32
C ARG A 14 7.08 -13.26 -35.48
N THR A 15 8.25 -13.62 -35.99
CA THR A 15 9.53 -13.42 -35.30
C THR A 15 9.84 -11.93 -35.12
N GLN A 16 9.63 -11.11 -36.16
CA GLN A 16 9.80 -9.65 -36.07
C GLN A 16 8.83 -8.99 -35.08
N THR A 17 7.58 -9.45 -35.04
CA THR A 17 6.57 -8.95 -34.10
C THR A 17 6.96 -9.30 -32.66
N LEU A 18 7.41 -10.54 -32.42
CA LEU A 18 7.88 -10.96 -31.10
C LEU A 18 9.12 -10.19 -30.65
N VAL A 19 10.10 -9.99 -31.54
CA VAL A 19 11.30 -9.19 -31.25
C VAL A 19 10.95 -7.73 -30.93
N SER A 20 9.99 -7.15 -31.66
CA SER A 20 9.52 -5.78 -31.42
C SER A 20 8.81 -5.65 -30.07
N LEU A 21 7.93 -6.59 -29.73
CA LEU A 21 7.23 -6.61 -28.45
C LEU A 21 8.19 -6.79 -27.27
N VAL A 22 9.16 -7.71 -27.39
CA VAL A 22 10.19 -7.94 -26.36
C VAL A 22 11.06 -6.69 -26.19
N SER A 23 11.47 -6.04 -27.28
CA SER A 23 12.27 -4.82 -27.23
C SER A 23 11.53 -3.65 -26.55
N LEU A 24 10.20 -3.55 -26.75
CA LEU A 24 9.37 -2.53 -26.11
C LEU A 24 9.27 -2.71 -24.59
N VAL A 25 9.26 -3.95 -24.10
CA VAL A 25 9.22 -4.24 -22.65
C VAL A 25 10.47 -3.73 -21.93
N PHE A 26 11.64 -3.81 -22.56
CA PHE A 26 12.90 -3.32 -21.97
C PHE A 26 13.02 -1.78 -21.91
N LEU A 27 12.15 -1.05 -22.61
CA LEU A 27 12.12 0.42 -22.59
C LEU A 27 11.25 0.98 -21.44
N LEU A 28 10.53 0.12 -20.71
CA LEU A 28 9.68 0.54 -19.60
C LEU A 28 10.52 0.72 -18.33
N PRO A 29 10.47 1.89 -17.66
CA PRO A 29 11.14 2.07 -16.38
C PRO A 29 10.51 1.16 -15.32
N VAL A 30 11.34 0.35 -14.64
CA VAL A 30 10.88 -0.52 -13.55
C VAL A 30 10.87 0.27 -12.24
N ALA A 31 9.70 0.75 -11.84
CA ALA A 31 9.50 1.27 -10.49
C ALA A 31 9.41 0.11 -9.51
N HIS A 32 10.35 0.04 -8.56
CA HIS A 32 10.36 -0.98 -7.51
C HIS A 32 9.63 -0.43 -6.28
N GLY A 33 8.37 -0.84 -6.09
CA GLY A 33 7.68 -0.70 -4.82
C GLY A 33 8.14 -1.78 -3.83
N TRP A 34 7.88 -1.57 -2.55
CA TRP A 34 8.05 -2.64 -1.56
C TRP A 34 6.98 -3.70 -1.77
N GLY A 35 7.39 -4.97 -1.79
CA GLY A 35 6.49 -6.11 -1.68
C GLY A 35 6.41 -6.60 -0.23
N VAL A 36 5.87 -7.80 -0.03
CA VAL A 36 5.74 -8.45 1.30
C VAL A 36 7.09 -8.45 2.06
N ASP A 37 8.18 -8.82 1.39
CA ASP A 37 9.52 -8.86 2.00
C ASP A 37 10.01 -7.47 2.44
N GLY A 38 9.65 -6.44 1.68
CA GLY A 38 9.96 -5.05 2.00
C GLY A 38 9.24 -4.58 3.26
N HIS A 39 7.93 -4.77 3.30
CA HIS A 39 7.10 -4.45 4.47
C HIS A 39 7.56 -5.20 5.72
N LEU A 40 7.84 -6.50 5.59
CA LEU A 40 8.37 -7.32 6.68
C LEU A 40 9.70 -6.77 7.18
N THR A 41 10.64 -6.49 6.28
CA THR A 41 11.98 -6.00 6.62
C THR A 41 11.93 -4.68 7.38
N VAL A 42 11.18 -3.70 6.89
CA VAL A 42 11.02 -2.39 7.53
C VAL A 42 10.44 -2.55 8.94
N CYS A 43 9.42 -3.38 9.11
CA CYS A 43 8.78 -3.58 10.40
C CYS A 43 9.64 -4.35 11.40
N LYS A 44 10.43 -5.34 10.94
CA LYS A 44 11.42 -6.01 11.80
C LYS A 44 12.46 -5.02 12.31
N ILE A 45 12.97 -4.14 11.44
CA ILE A 45 13.90 -3.09 11.85
C ILE A 45 13.21 -2.13 12.85
N ALA A 46 12.00 -1.67 12.55
CA ALA A 46 11.26 -0.76 13.42
C ALA A 46 11.04 -1.36 14.82
N GLN A 47 10.61 -2.62 14.89
CA GLN A 47 10.33 -3.30 16.15
C GLN A 47 11.55 -3.38 17.07
N THR A 48 12.75 -3.61 16.50
CA THR A 48 14.01 -3.61 17.29
C THR A 48 14.44 -2.24 17.82
N ARG A 49 13.80 -1.16 17.36
CA ARG A 49 14.12 0.22 17.74
C ARG A 49 13.04 0.85 18.61
N LEU A 50 12.02 0.10 19.02
CA LEU A 50 10.98 0.58 19.92
C LEU A 50 11.55 0.81 21.32
N THR A 51 11.05 1.84 21.99
CA THR A 51 11.18 1.96 23.44
C THR A 51 10.33 0.89 24.14
N ASP A 52 10.62 0.56 25.39
CA ASP A 52 9.83 -0.42 26.15
C ASP A 52 8.33 -0.08 26.18
N ALA A 53 8.00 1.19 26.38
CA ALA A 53 6.62 1.66 26.38
C ALA A 53 5.93 1.48 25.02
N ALA A 54 6.64 1.75 23.92
CA ALA A 54 6.10 1.56 22.57
C ALA A 54 6.00 0.06 22.20
N ALA A 55 6.97 -0.75 22.61
CA ALA A 55 6.96 -2.19 22.40
C ALA A 55 5.76 -2.85 23.11
N GLU A 56 5.47 -2.43 24.35
CA GLU A 56 4.30 -2.91 25.08
C GLU A 56 2.99 -2.48 24.42
N ALA A 57 2.89 -1.22 23.98
CA ALA A 57 1.71 -0.74 23.25
C ALA A 57 1.49 -1.52 21.93
N VAL A 58 2.56 -1.77 21.16
CA VAL A 58 2.50 -2.59 19.94
C VAL A 58 2.04 -4.01 20.27
N LYS A 59 2.60 -4.64 21.31
CA LYS A 59 2.20 -5.97 21.76
C LYS A 59 0.72 -6.06 22.12
N GLN A 60 0.18 -5.03 22.78
CA GLN A 60 -1.24 -4.96 23.15
C GLN A 60 -2.18 -4.75 21.96
N LEU A 61 -1.70 -4.08 20.90
CA LEU A 61 -2.48 -3.79 19.69
C LEU A 61 -2.41 -4.89 18.65
N LEU A 62 -1.32 -5.67 18.63
CA LEU A 62 -1.17 -6.78 17.69
C LEU A 62 -2.19 -7.89 17.98
N PRO A 63 -2.74 -8.52 16.93
CA PRO A 63 -3.62 -9.67 17.09
C PRO A 63 -2.85 -10.89 17.58
N GLU A 64 -3.55 -11.81 18.25
CA GLU A 64 -2.93 -13.01 18.86
C GLU A 64 -2.13 -13.85 17.85
N TYR A 65 -2.62 -13.99 16.60
CA TYR A 65 -1.92 -14.75 15.56
C TYR A 65 -0.56 -14.16 15.17
N ALA A 66 -0.31 -12.88 15.47
CA ALA A 66 0.95 -12.23 15.15
C ALA A 66 2.08 -12.64 16.10
N ASP A 67 1.78 -13.30 17.23
CA ASP A 67 2.77 -13.76 18.22
C ASP A 67 3.81 -12.69 18.60
N ASN A 68 3.33 -11.46 18.84
CA ASN A 68 4.16 -10.29 19.11
C ASN A 68 5.21 -9.98 18.02
N ASP A 69 4.98 -10.41 16.78
CA ASP A 69 5.80 -10.09 15.60
C ASP A 69 5.11 -9.01 14.75
N LEU A 70 5.60 -7.77 14.83
CA LEU A 70 5.05 -6.67 14.04
C LEU A 70 5.18 -6.94 12.53
N GLY A 71 6.26 -7.60 12.11
CA GLY A 71 6.50 -7.92 10.70
C GLY A 71 5.42 -8.79 10.07
N SER A 72 4.79 -9.67 10.86
CA SER A 72 3.71 -10.55 10.41
C SER A 72 2.43 -9.80 9.99
N ALA A 73 2.22 -8.59 10.53
CA ALA A 73 1.06 -7.76 10.24
C ALA A 73 1.33 -6.68 9.17
N CYS A 74 2.59 -6.40 8.82
CA CYS A 74 2.92 -5.22 8.02
C CYS A 74 2.55 -5.25 6.54
N SER A 75 2.11 -6.41 6.02
CA SER A 75 1.52 -6.52 4.68
C SER A 75 -0.02 -6.54 4.71
N TRP A 76 -0.65 -6.37 5.88
CA TRP A 76 -2.10 -6.44 6.02
C TRP A 76 -2.82 -5.36 5.21
N ALA A 77 -2.30 -4.12 5.20
CA ALA A 77 -2.87 -3.01 4.43
C ALA A 77 -3.03 -3.35 2.93
N ASP A 78 -2.01 -3.98 2.33
CA ASP A 78 -2.03 -4.40 0.93
C ASP A 78 -3.08 -5.50 0.67
N GLN A 79 -3.32 -6.38 1.64
CA GLN A 79 -4.31 -7.45 1.52
C GLN A 79 -5.74 -6.91 1.57
N VAL A 80 -5.99 -5.88 2.39
CA VAL A 80 -7.34 -5.35 2.58
C VAL A 80 -7.72 -4.26 1.61
N ARG A 81 -6.80 -3.67 0.83
CA ARG A 81 -7.12 -2.58 -0.12
C ARG A 81 -8.18 -2.92 -1.16
N PHE A 82 -8.41 -4.20 -1.44
CA PHE A 82 -9.48 -4.67 -2.32
C PHE A 82 -10.79 -4.95 -1.59
N ARG A 83 -10.75 -5.15 -0.28
CA ARG A 83 -11.94 -5.26 0.58
C ARG A 83 -12.42 -3.87 1.00
N TYR A 84 -11.48 -2.98 1.28
CA TYR A 84 -11.65 -1.59 1.64
C TYR A 84 -11.12 -0.75 0.49
N HIS A 85 -11.86 -0.68 -0.62
CA HIS A 85 -11.43 0.05 -1.82
C HIS A 85 -11.03 1.50 -1.55
N TRP A 86 -11.65 2.12 -0.54
CA TRP A 86 -11.32 3.48 -0.11
C TRP A 86 -9.86 3.61 0.38
N SER A 87 -9.23 2.53 0.83
CA SER A 87 -7.87 2.54 1.36
C SER A 87 -6.80 2.41 0.28
N ALA A 88 -7.16 2.05 -0.97
CA ALA A 88 -6.17 1.80 -2.02
C ALA A 88 -5.31 3.02 -2.34
N ALA A 89 -5.90 4.22 -2.42
CA ALA A 89 -5.18 5.47 -2.65
C ALA A 89 -4.24 5.86 -1.48
N LEU A 90 -4.43 5.28 -0.30
CA LEU A 90 -3.62 5.56 0.88
C LEU A 90 -2.21 4.93 0.80
N HIS A 91 -1.92 4.13 -0.21
CA HIS A 91 -0.62 3.47 -0.37
C HIS A 91 0.40 4.30 -1.16
N TYR A 92 -0.01 5.42 -1.76
CA TYR A 92 0.85 6.22 -2.63
C TYR A 92 0.49 7.72 -2.61
N ILE A 93 1.27 8.51 -3.34
CA ILE A 93 1.01 9.89 -3.71
C ILE A 93 1.30 9.98 -5.20
N ASN A 94 0.34 10.49 -5.98
CA ASN A 94 0.57 10.83 -7.38
C ASN A 94 1.10 12.26 -7.45
N THR A 95 2.18 12.47 -8.19
CA THR A 95 2.71 13.81 -8.49
C THR A 95 2.58 14.08 -9.98
N PRO A 96 2.47 15.36 -10.40
CA PRO A 96 2.70 15.72 -11.80
C PRO A 96 4.11 15.30 -12.25
N ASP A 97 4.42 15.45 -13.54
CA ASP A 97 5.75 15.17 -14.13
C ASP A 97 6.84 16.18 -13.70
N VAL A 98 6.97 16.39 -12.39
CA VAL A 98 7.91 17.26 -11.71
C VAL A 98 8.49 16.51 -10.50
N CYS A 99 9.78 16.67 -10.24
CA CYS A 99 10.43 16.04 -9.09
C CYS A 99 10.23 16.84 -7.79
N ASN A 100 8.98 17.19 -7.45
CA ASN A 100 8.64 17.82 -6.19
C ASN A 100 7.29 17.34 -5.67
N TYR A 101 7.15 17.41 -4.34
CA TYR A 101 5.94 17.07 -3.62
C TYR A 101 5.41 18.29 -2.87
N GLN A 102 4.10 18.54 -2.96
CA GLN A 102 3.36 19.54 -2.21
C GLN A 102 2.07 18.94 -1.69
N TYR A 103 1.88 18.91 -0.37
CA TYR A 103 0.75 18.24 0.28
C TYR A 103 -0.61 18.66 -0.31
N ASP A 104 -0.87 19.97 -0.38
CA ASP A 104 -2.16 20.49 -0.84
C ASP A 104 -2.46 20.18 -2.31
N ARG A 105 -1.41 20.04 -3.13
CA ARG A 105 -1.51 19.71 -4.55
C ARG A 105 -1.66 18.20 -4.78
N ASP A 106 -0.83 17.41 -4.12
CA ASP A 106 -0.59 16.00 -4.47
C ASP A 106 -1.30 15.00 -3.55
N CYS A 107 -1.69 15.41 -2.34
CA CYS A 107 -2.35 14.50 -1.40
C CYS A 107 -3.85 14.45 -1.66
N GLU A 108 -4.25 13.75 -2.70
CA GLU A 108 -5.63 13.47 -3.06
C GLU A 108 -5.77 12.07 -3.68
N ASP A 109 -6.97 11.52 -3.65
CA ASP A 109 -7.29 10.31 -4.40
C ASP A 109 -7.73 10.62 -5.84
N ASP A 110 -8.04 9.57 -6.61
CA ASP A 110 -8.46 9.68 -8.02
C ASP A 110 -9.78 10.48 -8.22
N THR A 111 -10.52 10.76 -7.14
CA THR A 111 -11.73 11.60 -7.17
C THR A 111 -11.45 13.06 -6.80
N GLY A 112 -10.20 13.39 -6.44
CA GLY A 112 -9.79 14.70 -5.97
C GLY A 112 -10.09 14.96 -4.49
N GLU A 113 -10.42 13.92 -3.70
CA GLU A 113 -10.68 14.09 -2.28
C GLU A 113 -9.36 14.32 -1.52
N LYS A 114 -9.22 15.53 -0.94
CA LYS A 114 -8.00 15.95 -0.24
C LYS A 114 -7.70 15.10 0.99
N GLY A 115 -6.41 14.89 1.25
CA GLY A 115 -5.91 14.11 2.39
C GLY A 115 -5.91 12.60 2.16
N ARG A 116 -6.40 12.10 1.02
CA ARG A 116 -6.49 10.66 0.73
C ARG A 116 -5.28 10.17 -0.06
N CYS A 117 -4.13 10.23 0.62
CA CYS A 117 -2.85 9.74 0.14
C CYS A 117 -2.05 9.13 1.31
N VAL A 118 -0.88 8.53 1.06
CA VAL A 118 -0.06 7.93 2.13
C VAL A 118 0.36 8.92 3.22
N ALA A 119 0.67 10.17 2.88
CA ALA A 119 1.01 11.19 3.89
C ALA A 119 -0.19 11.56 4.77
N GLY A 120 -1.40 11.65 4.18
CA GLY A 120 -2.63 11.89 4.93
C GLY A 120 -3.02 10.69 5.79
N ALA A 121 -2.80 9.47 5.32
CA ALA A 121 -3.01 8.25 6.09
C ALA A 121 -2.09 8.21 7.32
N ILE A 122 -0.79 8.47 7.17
CA ILE A 122 0.16 8.55 8.28
C ILE A 122 -0.31 9.56 9.32
N ASN A 123 -0.74 10.76 8.91
CA ASN A 123 -1.27 11.78 9.82
C ASN A 123 -2.53 11.28 10.56
N ASN A 124 -3.47 10.68 9.83
CA ASN A 124 -4.72 10.17 10.40
C ASN A 124 -4.48 9.07 11.45
N TYR A 125 -3.75 8.02 11.08
CA TYR A 125 -3.56 6.86 11.96
C TYR A 125 -2.60 7.17 13.13
N THR A 126 -1.62 8.05 12.94
CA THR A 126 -0.82 8.56 14.06
C THR A 126 -1.72 9.30 15.07
N ASN A 127 -2.63 10.16 14.61
CA ASN A 127 -3.56 10.87 15.49
C ASN A 127 -4.50 9.93 16.25
N GLN A 128 -4.97 8.86 15.61
CA GLN A 128 -5.77 7.83 16.29
C GLN A 128 -4.97 7.18 17.43
N LEU A 129 -3.70 6.83 17.19
CA LEU A 129 -2.83 6.23 18.21
C LEU A 129 -2.49 7.18 19.36
N LEU A 130 -2.46 8.50 19.14
CA LEU A 130 -2.27 9.48 20.23
C LEU A 130 -3.40 9.48 21.27
N THR A 131 -4.56 8.89 20.93
CA THR A 131 -5.70 8.72 21.84
C THR A 131 -5.78 7.34 22.46
N TYR A 132 -4.94 6.40 22.01
CA TYR A 132 -4.88 5.06 22.56
C TYR A 132 -4.50 5.08 24.05
N GLY A 133 -5.20 4.30 24.88
CA GLY A 133 -4.99 4.22 26.33
C GLY A 133 -5.50 5.43 27.14
N LYS A 134 -6.04 6.48 26.49
CA LYS A 134 -6.72 7.57 27.20
C LYS A 134 -8.18 7.18 27.45
N SER A 135 -8.61 7.22 28.71
CA SER A 135 -10.03 7.09 29.05
C SER A 135 -10.81 8.27 28.46
N THR A 136 -11.64 8.02 27.46
CA THR A 136 -12.65 8.98 27.04
C THR A 136 -13.77 8.93 28.07
N PRO A 137 -14.21 10.07 28.65
CA PRO A 137 -15.51 10.13 29.31
C PRO A 137 -16.54 9.63 28.29
N GLN A 138 -17.37 8.70 28.73
CA GLN A 138 -18.42 8.06 27.94
C GLN A 138 -19.28 9.12 27.24
N ALA A 139 -18.91 9.48 26.02
CA ALA A 139 -19.77 10.25 25.14
C ALA A 139 -20.86 9.28 24.69
N GLU A 140 -22.06 9.53 25.19
CA GLU A 140 -23.27 8.83 24.83
C GLU A 140 -23.34 8.60 23.33
N CYS A 141 -23.65 7.35 22.99
CA CYS A 141 -23.78 6.83 21.66
C CYS A 141 -24.70 7.72 20.80
N LYS A 142 -24.13 8.45 19.83
CA LYS A 142 -24.88 8.75 18.59
C LYS A 142 -24.54 7.63 17.62
N VAL A 143 -25.36 6.59 17.67
CA VAL A 143 -25.35 5.46 16.73
C VAL A 143 -25.59 6.01 15.33
N ILE A 144 -24.52 6.39 14.63
CA ILE A 144 -24.43 6.35 13.19
C ILE A 144 -23.43 5.23 12.91
N SER A 145 -23.97 4.02 12.73
CA SER A 145 -23.33 2.81 12.19
C SER A 145 -21.82 2.90 11.88
N LEU A 146 -20.97 2.79 12.91
CA LEU A 146 -19.57 2.35 12.78
C LEU A 146 -19.34 1.04 13.54
N SER A 147 -20.40 0.26 13.75
CA SER A 147 -20.38 -1.04 14.44
C SER A 147 -19.81 -2.18 13.59
N GLN A 148 -18.89 -1.93 12.65
CA GLN A 148 -18.36 -2.99 11.79
C GLN A 148 -16.86 -3.25 11.92
N TYR A 149 -16.06 -2.36 12.53
CA TYR A 149 -14.61 -2.52 12.47
C TYR A 149 -13.94 -2.28 13.82
N PRO A 150 -13.49 -3.33 14.53
CA PRO A 150 -12.67 -3.17 15.73
C PRO A 150 -11.39 -2.40 15.39
N ILE A 151 -10.86 -1.63 16.35
CA ILE A 151 -9.63 -0.81 16.25
C ILE A 151 -8.43 -1.62 15.72
N ASN A 152 -8.50 -2.94 15.86
CA ASN A 152 -7.60 -3.96 15.32
C ASN A 152 -7.55 -4.00 13.77
N GLN A 153 -8.44 -3.27 13.08
CA GLN A 153 -8.50 -3.11 11.63
C GLN A 153 -8.20 -1.66 11.20
N SER A 154 -7.72 -0.82 12.11
CA SER A 154 -7.42 0.60 11.85
C SER A 154 -5.96 0.83 11.46
N PHE A 155 -5.12 -0.19 11.40
CA PHE A 155 -3.74 -0.06 10.94
C PHE A 155 -3.64 -0.25 9.43
N VAL A 156 -4.09 0.76 8.67
CA VAL A 156 -3.63 0.93 7.28
C VAL A 156 -2.39 1.82 7.30
#